data_AF-A0A3N5MFR3-F1
#
_entry.id   AF-A0A3N5MFR3-F1
#
_cell.length_a   1.000
_cell.length_b   1.000
_cell.length_c   1.000
_cell.angle_alpha   90.00
_cell.angle_beta   90.00
_cell.angle_gamma   90.00
#
_symmetry.space_group_name_H-M   'P 1'
#
loop_
_entity.id
_entity.type
_entity.pdbx_description
1 polymer ?
#
loop_
_entity_poly.entity_id
_entity_poly.type
_entity_poly.pdbx_seq_one_letter_code
_entity_poly.pdbx_strand_id
1 'polypeptide(L)'
;KISVLSGGEKSRVLLGKLLVSPANMLMLDEPTNHLDMESNDSLVEAIDDFNGSAIIVTHSEMMLHALATRLIVFDDGKVTLFEGTYQDFLDRVGWKSENDSGVSRVKKTSSRNNSVNKKQLRRERAELLKRKSAAMGVLQKGMDEAEKEIIKLEEKIEHENREIIEASLKADGEAIKILTKKLHDSKSRLDSLFSKLDMLRMEIEGRTKEFEEELEGLLTV
;
A
#
# COMPACT_ATOMS: atom_id res chain seq x y z
N LYS A 1 -18.61 14.00 -22.10
CA LYS A 1 -18.91 13.84 -20.65
C LYS A 1 -18.95 12.35 -20.35
N ILE A 2 -18.10 11.86 -19.46
CA ILE A 2 -18.02 10.44 -19.08
C ILE A 2 -18.60 10.34 -17.66
N SER A 3 -19.90 10.11 -17.54
CA SER A 3 -20.62 10.11 -16.26
C SER A 3 -20.96 8.72 -15.72
N VAL A 4 -20.55 7.64 -16.41
CA VAL A 4 -20.98 6.26 -16.11
C VAL A 4 -19.81 5.32 -15.78
N LEU A 5 -18.57 5.81 -15.71
CA LEU A 5 -17.43 4.95 -15.41
C LEU A 5 -17.16 4.83 -13.89
N SER A 6 -16.90 3.60 -13.45
CA SER A 6 -16.36 3.28 -12.13
C SER A 6 -14.97 3.90 -11.91
N GLY A 7 -14.48 3.90 -10.67
CA GLY A 7 -13.16 4.46 -10.30
C GLY A 7 -12.02 3.89 -11.14
N GLY A 8 -11.93 2.56 -11.24
CA GLY A 8 -10.90 1.87 -12.03
C GLY A 8 -11.02 2.12 -13.55
N GLU A 9 -12.23 2.24 -14.09
CA GLU A 9 -12.42 2.57 -15.52
C GLU A 9 -12.01 4.01 -15.84
N LYS A 10 -12.26 4.97 -14.94
CA LYS A 10 -11.74 6.34 -15.09
C LYS A 10 -10.22 6.36 -15.05
N SER A 11 -9.60 5.51 -14.23
CA SER A 11 -8.15 5.38 -14.15
C SER A 11 -7.55 4.80 -15.41
N ARG A 12 -8.11 3.70 -15.94
CA ARG A 12 -7.67 3.13 -17.23
C ARG A 12 -7.83 4.09 -18.39
N VAL A 13 -8.87 4.94 -18.38
CA VAL A 13 -9.03 6.01 -19.37
C VAL A 13 -8.01 7.13 -19.18
N LEU A 14 -7.65 7.48 -17.95
CA LEU A 14 -6.58 8.44 -17.66
C LEU A 14 -5.22 7.90 -18.13
N LEU A 15 -4.92 6.63 -17.81
CA LEU A 15 -3.73 5.90 -18.25
C LEU A 15 -3.63 5.87 -19.78
N GLY A 16 -4.72 5.50 -20.47
CA GLY A 16 -4.77 5.50 -21.93
C GLY A 16 -4.56 6.90 -22.52
N LYS A 17 -5.01 7.97 -21.85
CA LYS A 17 -4.71 9.34 -22.26
C LYS A 17 -3.25 9.72 -22.03
N LEU A 18 -2.64 9.28 -20.93
CA LEU A 18 -1.22 9.51 -20.65
C LEU A 18 -0.33 8.84 -21.72
N LEU A 19 -0.64 7.59 -22.08
CA LEU A 19 0.11 6.83 -23.09
C LEU A 19 -0.02 7.39 -24.51
N VAL A 20 -1.17 7.98 -24.86
CA VAL A 20 -1.46 8.45 -26.23
C VAL A 20 -1.16 9.94 -26.43
N SER A 21 -1.01 10.71 -25.36
CA SER A 21 -0.73 12.14 -25.44
C SER A 21 0.78 12.40 -25.51
N PRO A 22 1.29 13.12 -26.53
CA PRO A 22 2.68 13.55 -26.58
C PRO A 22 2.89 14.68 -25.55
N ALA A 23 3.09 14.31 -24.29
CA ALA A 23 3.41 15.22 -23.20
C ALA A 23 4.88 15.05 -22.80
N ASN A 24 5.55 16.17 -22.49
CA ASN A 24 6.90 16.14 -21.92
C ASN A 24 6.87 16.18 -20.39
N MET A 25 5.72 16.56 -19.81
CA MET A 25 5.54 16.72 -18.37
C MET A 25 4.13 16.33 -17.94
N LEU A 26 4.02 15.54 -16.86
CA LEU A 26 2.78 15.16 -16.20
C LEU A 26 2.63 15.90 -14.88
N MET A 27 1.41 16.31 -14.56
CA MET A 27 1.05 16.88 -13.27
C MET A 27 -0.15 16.11 -12.73
N LEU A 28 0.06 15.41 -11.62
CA LEU A 28 -0.91 14.50 -11.01
C LEU A 28 -1.18 14.96 -9.59
N ASP A 29 -2.45 15.20 -9.27
CA ASP A 29 -2.90 15.62 -7.94
C ASP A 29 -3.78 14.52 -7.35
N GLU A 30 -3.30 13.89 -6.28
CA GLU A 30 -3.88 12.70 -5.62
C GLU A 30 -4.39 11.63 -6.62
N PRO A 31 -3.51 11.10 -7.49
CA PRO A 31 -3.96 10.25 -8.59
C PRO A 31 -4.41 8.85 -8.14
N THR A 32 -4.15 8.48 -6.88
CA THR A 32 -4.61 7.23 -6.26
C THR A 32 -6.06 7.29 -5.80
N ASN A 33 -6.67 8.48 -5.76
CA ASN A 33 -8.00 8.64 -5.22
C ASN A 33 -9.04 7.91 -6.10
N HIS A 34 -9.88 7.08 -5.48
CA HIS A 34 -10.83 6.18 -6.16
C HIS A 34 -10.21 5.04 -6.98
N LEU A 35 -8.94 4.66 -6.74
CA LEU A 35 -8.30 3.51 -7.38
C LEU A 35 -8.33 2.27 -6.47
N ASP A 36 -8.49 1.10 -7.10
CA ASP A 36 -8.14 -0.17 -6.47
C ASP A 36 -6.62 -0.40 -6.54
N MET A 37 -6.14 -1.41 -5.83
CA MET A 37 -4.71 -1.69 -5.71
C MET A 37 -4.06 -2.05 -7.06
N GLU A 38 -4.73 -2.85 -7.88
CA GLU A 38 -4.25 -3.25 -9.21
C GLU A 38 -4.13 -2.03 -10.16
N SER A 39 -5.12 -1.13 -10.14
CA SER A 39 -5.05 0.11 -10.93
C SER A 39 -3.97 1.06 -10.42
N ASN A 40 -3.69 1.06 -9.13
CA ASN A 40 -2.61 1.85 -8.54
C ASN A 40 -1.24 1.33 -9.01
N ASP A 41 -1.02 0.02 -8.99
CA ASP A 41 0.23 -0.59 -9.46
C ASP A 41 0.45 -0.32 -10.96
N SER A 42 -0.61 -0.45 -11.76
CA SER A 42 -0.57 -0.13 -13.19
C SER A 42 -0.25 1.34 -13.47
N LEU A 43 -0.75 2.25 -12.62
CA LEU A 43 -0.47 3.68 -12.72
C LEU A 43 0.99 3.98 -12.37
N VAL A 44 1.52 3.35 -11.33
CA VAL A 44 2.93 3.48 -10.94
C VAL A 44 3.84 3.02 -12.07
N GLU A 45 3.59 1.85 -12.65
CA GLU A 45 4.37 1.31 -13.78
C GLU A 45 4.33 2.26 -14.98
N ALA A 46 3.14 2.76 -15.35
CA ALA A 46 3.02 3.68 -16.48
C ALA A 46 3.70 5.03 -16.27
N ILE A 47 3.78 5.51 -15.02
CA ILE A 47 4.52 6.76 -14.71
C ILE A 47 6.02 6.51 -14.73
N ASP A 48 6.49 5.35 -14.25
CA ASP A 48 7.91 4.98 -14.28
C ASP A 48 8.42 4.82 -15.73
N ASP A 49 7.60 4.23 -16.61
CA ASP A 49 7.90 4.08 -18.04
C ASP A 49 7.74 5.37 -18.86
N PHE A 50 7.20 6.44 -18.27
CA PHE A 50 6.98 7.68 -18.97
C PHE A 50 8.30 8.44 -19.22
N ASN A 51 8.70 8.54 -20.48
CA ASN A 51 9.95 9.21 -20.91
C ASN A 51 10.05 10.73 -20.65
N GLY A 52 9.05 11.34 -20.00
CA GLY A 52 9.06 12.76 -19.62
C GLY A 52 9.33 12.97 -18.12
N SER A 53 8.92 14.12 -17.59
CA SER A 53 8.98 14.40 -16.15
C SER A 53 7.60 14.33 -15.52
N ALA A 54 7.46 13.76 -14.32
CA ALA A 54 6.21 13.76 -13.58
C ALA A 54 6.34 14.59 -12.30
N ILE A 55 5.35 15.43 -12.03
CA ILE A 55 5.13 16.11 -10.76
C ILE A 55 3.88 15.49 -10.15
N ILE A 56 4.04 14.91 -8.96
CA ILE A 56 2.99 14.15 -8.30
C ILE A 56 2.79 14.75 -6.90
N VAL A 57 1.54 15.04 -6.57
CA VAL A 57 1.09 15.32 -5.21
C VAL A 57 0.33 14.09 -4.75
N THR A 58 0.79 13.47 -3.66
CA THR A 58 0.13 12.29 -3.10
C THR A 58 0.36 12.15 -1.60
N HIS A 59 -0.62 11.58 -0.93
CA HIS A 59 -0.48 11.04 0.42
C HIS A 59 -0.05 9.56 0.46
N SER A 60 0.11 8.88 -0.69
CA SER A 60 0.50 7.47 -0.74
C SER A 60 2.00 7.27 -0.57
N GLU A 61 2.41 6.69 0.56
CA GLU A 61 3.81 6.33 0.81
C GLU A 61 4.36 5.35 -0.23
N MET A 62 3.53 4.40 -0.68
CA MET A 62 3.93 3.42 -1.69
C MET A 62 4.38 4.09 -3.00
N MET A 63 3.61 5.08 -3.49
CA MET A 63 4.00 5.82 -4.69
C MET A 63 5.23 6.70 -4.45
N LEU A 64 5.34 7.33 -3.27
CA LEU A 64 6.52 8.13 -2.93
C LEU A 64 7.78 7.24 -2.90
N HIS A 65 7.69 6.04 -2.35
CA HIS A 65 8.79 5.08 -2.35
C HIS A 65 9.13 4.56 -3.75
N ALA A 66 8.13 4.33 -4.60
CA ALA A 66 8.34 3.78 -5.93
C ALA A 66 8.85 4.83 -6.94
N LEU A 67 8.31 6.05 -6.93
CA LEU A 67 8.50 7.03 -8.01
C LEU A 67 9.33 8.26 -7.61
N ALA A 68 9.42 8.60 -6.32
CA ALA A 68 10.03 9.87 -5.93
C ALA A 68 11.56 9.83 -6.09
N THR A 69 12.07 10.63 -7.02
CA THR A 69 13.52 10.85 -7.23
C THR A 69 13.98 12.21 -6.70
N ARG A 70 13.03 13.13 -6.49
CA ARG A 70 13.20 14.46 -5.90
C ARG A 70 11.94 14.83 -5.13
N LEU A 71 12.08 15.56 -4.03
CA LEU A 71 10.96 16.01 -3.22
C LEU A 71 10.94 17.52 -3.11
N ILE A 72 9.77 18.11 -3.33
CA ILE A 72 9.51 19.52 -3.02
C ILE A 72 8.84 19.54 -1.65
N VAL A 73 9.57 19.99 -0.65
CA VAL A 73 9.17 19.93 0.76
C VAL A 73 8.72 21.30 1.20
N PHE A 74 7.47 21.37 1.65
CA PHE A 74 6.87 22.56 2.25
C PHE A 74 6.97 22.44 3.76
N ASP A 75 7.79 23.28 4.38
CA ASP A 75 8.08 23.20 5.81
C ASP A 75 8.39 24.60 6.37
N ASP A 76 7.81 24.95 7.53
CA ASP A 76 7.93 26.28 8.18
C ASP A 76 7.71 27.48 7.23
N GLY A 77 6.75 27.37 6.31
CA GLY A 77 6.47 28.42 5.30
C GLY A 77 7.60 28.61 4.27
N LYS A 78 8.55 27.68 4.21
CA LYS A 78 9.62 27.63 3.21
C LYS A 78 9.42 26.44 2.30
N VAL A 79 9.85 26.59 1.05
CA VAL A 79 9.87 25.52 0.06
C VAL A 79 11.32 25.13 -0.16
N THR A 80 11.66 23.87 0.06
CA THR A 80 13.00 23.33 -0.20
C THR A 80 12.91 22.20 -1.20
N LEU A 81 13.89 22.14 -2.11
CA LEU A 81 14.05 21.03 -3.03
C LEU A 81 15.05 20.05 -2.42
N PHE A 82 14.61 18.81 -2.24
CA PHE A 82 15.46 17.71 -1.80
C PHE A 82 15.74 16.79 -3.00
N GLU A 83 17.01 16.56 -3.29
CA GLU A 83 17.45 15.61 -4.31
C GLU A 83 17.75 14.26 -3.64
N GLY A 84 16.98 13.23 -4.01
CA GLY A 84 17.06 11.91 -3.40
C GLY A 84 15.69 11.24 -3.32
N THR A 85 15.69 9.97 -2.93
CA THR A 85 14.46 9.19 -2.77
C THR A 85 13.68 9.64 -1.52
N TYR A 86 12.42 9.20 -1.41
CA TYR A 86 11.65 9.44 -0.18
C TYR A 86 12.34 8.85 1.05
N GLN A 87 12.97 7.68 0.93
CA GLN A 87 13.75 7.09 2.02
C GLN A 87 14.95 7.96 2.43
N ASP A 88 15.69 8.50 1.45
CA ASP A 88 16.81 9.40 1.73
C ASP A 88 16.36 10.67 2.48
N PHE A 89 15.16 11.17 2.14
CA PHE A 89 14.55 12.31 2.80
C PHE A 89 14.23 12.02 4.27
N LEU A 90 13.60 10.87 4.55
CA LEU A 90 13.30 10.42 5.91
C LEU A 90 14.58 10.25 6.75
N ASP A 91 15.64 9.68 6.16
CA ASP A 91 16.89 9.41 6.86
C ASP A 91 17.70 10.68 7.19
N ARG A 92 17.64 11.70 6.32
CA ARG A 92 18.47 12.92 6.43
C ARG A 92 17.76 14.09 7.07
N VAL A 93 16.51 14.31 6.70
CA VAL A 93 15.74 15.50 7.08
C VAL A 93 14.70 15.10 8.13
N GLY A 94 13.96 14.02 7.87
CA GLY A 94 12.78 13.65 8.65
C GLY A 94 11.66 14.69 8.51
N TRP A 95 10.42 14.31 8.78
CA TRP A 95 9.32 15.27 8.83
C TRP A 95 9.42 16.10 10.12
N LYS A 96 9.44 17.43 9.99
CA LYS A 96 9.52 18.32 11.16
C LYS A 96 8.31 18.25 12.08
N SER A 97 7.19 17.64 11.65
CA SER A 97 6.04 17.46 12.52
C SER A 97 6.33 16.61 13.77
N GLU A 98 7.45 15.88 13.81
CA GLU A 98 7.93 15.17 15.01
C GLU A 98 9.07 15.90 15.78
N ASN A 99 9.52 17.09 15.32
CA ASN A 99 10.73 17.73 15.84
C ASN A 99 10.53 19.13 16.46
N ASP A 100 9.30 19.56 16.75
CA ASP A 100 9.07 20.81 17.51
C ASP A 100 9.23 20.64 19.04
N SER A 101 10.25 19.88 19.45
CA SER A 101 10.96 20.15 20.70
C SER A 101 12.33 20.74 20.33
N GLY A 102 12.27 22.05 20.07
CA GLY A 102 13.35 22.81 19.45
C GLY A 102 14.71 22.67 20.12
N VAL A 103 15.74 22.50 19.30
CA VAL A 103 17.09 22.98 19.60
C VAL A 103 17.69 23.59 18.34
N SER A 104 17.61 24.92 18.27
CA SER A 104 18.39 25.74 17.35
C SER A 104 19.87 25.40 17.46
N ARG A 105 20.46 24.86 16.39
CA ARG A 105 21.89 24.54 16.33
C ARG A 105 22.69 25.76 15.88
N VAL A 106 23.09 26.60 16.84
CA VAL A 106 24.23 27.52 16.66
C VAL A 106 25.46 26.90 17.31
N LYS A 107 26.49 26.73 16.45
CA LYS A 107 27.93 26.57 16.68
C LYS A 107 28.46 25.50 17.65
N LYS A 108 29.37 24.71 17.08
CA LYS A 108 30.44 23.92 17.71
C LYS A 108 30.97 24.56 19.00
N THR A 109 30.98 23.82 20.10
CA THR A 109 32.18 23.43 20.90
C THR A 109 31.76 22.65 22.15
N SER A 110 32.43 21.52 22.41
CA SER A 110 32.33 20.66 23.62
C SER A 110 30.97 19.97 23.83
N SER A 111 30.83 18.73 24.29
CA SER A 111 31.68 17.84 25.06
C SER A 111 31.32 16.36 24.75
N ARG A 112 32.26 15.47 25.09
CA ARG A 112 32.36 14.05 24.68
C ARG A 112 31.30 13.07 25.22
N ASN A 113 30.24 13.51 25.89
CA ASN A 113 29.32 12.59 26.61
C ASN A 113 28.04 12.17 25.85
N ASN A 114 27.71 12.76 24.69
CA ASN A 114 26.48 12.41 23.94
C ASN A 114 26.62 11.29 22.89
N SER A 115 27.81 10.71 22.72
CA SER A 115 28.05 9.70 21.67
C SER A 115 27.50 8.31 22.02
N VAL A 116 27.37 7.99 23.32
CA VAL A 116 26.87 6.70 23.81
C VAL A 116 25.36 6.60 23.64
N ASN A 117 24.63 7.66 23.99
CA ASN A 117 23.16 7.68 23.94
C ASN A 117 22.63 7.60 22.49
N LYS A 118 23.29 8.31 21.55
CA LYS A 118 22.88 8.31 20.13
C LYS A 118 23.10 6.97 19.42
N LYS A 119 24.08 6.17 19.85
CA LYS A 119 24.34 4.82 19.30
C LYS A 119 23.31 3.82 19.83
N GLN A 120 22.88 3.97 21.08
CA GLN A 120 21.90 3.11 21.73
C GLN A 120 20.50 3.34 21.15
N LEU A 121 20.06 4.61 21.05
CA LEU A 121 18.83 5.02 20.36
C LEU A 121 18.76 4.54 18.90
N ARG A 122 19.87 4.63 18.15
CA ARG A 122 19.94 4.08 16.77
C ARG A 122 19.75 2.57 16.72
N ARG A 123 20.24 1.85 17.73
CA ARG A 123 20.16 0.40 17.80
C ARG A 123 18.73 -0.03 18.16
N GLU A 124 18.11 0.64 19.12
CA GLU A 124 16.71 0.42 19.51
C GLU A 124 15.75 0.71 18.36
N ARG A 125 15.96 1.80 17.60
CA ARG A 125 15.17 2.08 16.38
C ARG A 125 15.35 1.03 15.29
N ALA A 126 16.58 0.61 15.01
CA ALA A 126 16.85 -0.43 14.01
C ALA A 126 16.21 -1.76 14.41
N GLU A 127 16.18 -2.07 15.70
CA GLU A 127 15.53 -3.26 16.25
C GLU A 127 14.01 -3.18 16.17
N LEU A 128 13.42 -2.00 16.45
CA LEU A 128 11.99 -1.73 16.29
C LEU A 128 11.53 -1.89 14.83
N LEU A 129 12.25 -1.27 13.88
CA LEU A 129 11.97 -1.39 12.44
C LEU A 129 12.08 -2.83 11.95
N LYS A 130 13.08 -3.58 12.44
CA LYS A 130 13.23 -4.99 12.14
C LYS A 130 12.06 -5.82 12.69
N ARG A 131 11.60 -5.53 13.92
CA ARG A 131 10.44 -6.17 14.55
C ARG A 131 9.15 -5.87 13.78
N LYS A 132 8.94 -4.62 13.36
CA LYS A 132 7.83 -4.19 12.49
C LYS A 132 7.85 -4.98 11.19
N SER A 133 8.96 -4.97 10.45
CA SER A 133 9.06 -5.68 9.16
C SER A 133 8.80 -7.19 9.28
N ALA A 134 9.27 -7.83 10.36
CA ALA A 134 9.06 -9.26 10.59
C ALA A 134 7.61 -9.58 10.94
N ALA A 135 7.00 -8.82 11.85
CA ALA A 135 5.60 -9.01 12.27
C ALA A 135 4.62 -8.74 11.12
N MET A 136 4.85 -7.64 10.39
CA MET A 136 4.05 -7.26 9.23
C MET A 136 4.22 -8.24 8.07
N GLY A 137 5.45 -8.70 7.81
CA GLY A 137 5.72 -9.65 6.74
C GLY A 137 5.04 -11.01 6.92
N VAL A 138 4.86 -11.48 8.17
CA VAL A 138 4.12 -12.73 8.45
C VAL A 138 2.62 -12.53 8.20
N LEU A 139 2.05 -11.43 8.67
CA LEU A 139 0.63 -11.12 8.46
C LEU A 139 0.31 -10.90 6.97
N GLN A 140 1.19 -10.18 6.27
CA GLN A 140 1.07 -9.93 4.83
C GLN A 140 1.08 -11.24 4.04
N LYS A 141 2.01 -12.16 4.36
CA LYS A 141 2.00 -13.51 3.75
C LYS A 141 0.71 -14.26 4.02
N GLY A 142 0.16 -14.15 5.23
CA GLY A 142 -1.13 -14.75 5.58
C GLY A 142 -2.29 -14.18 4.76
N MET A 143 -2.27 -12.88 4.45
CA MET A 143 -3.23 -12.25 3.54
C MET A 143 -3.05 -12.76 2.11
N ASP A 144 -1.81 -12.76 1.59
CA ASP A 144 -1.52 -13.23 0.23
C ASP A 144 -1.95 -14.69 0.03
N GLU A 145 -1.78 -15.53 1.05
CA GLU A 145 -2.25 -16.92 1.05
C GLU A 145 -3.78 -17.01 1.05
N ALA A 146 -4.45 -16.22 1.89
CA ALA A 146 -5.91 -16.19 1.93
C ALA A 146 -6.52 -15.69 0.61
N GLU A 147 -5.95 -14.65 0.01
CA GLU A 147 -6.36 -14.10 -1.29
C GLU A 147 -6.15 -15.12 -2.41
N LYS A 148 -5.01 -15.83 -2.43
CA LYS A 148 -4.79 -16.94 -3.38
C LYS A 148 -5.78 -18.08 -3.20
N GLU A 149 -6.17 -18.42 -1.98
CA GLU A 149 -7.19 -19.44 -1.73
C GLU A 149 -8.57 -18.97 -2.19
N ILE A 150 -8.92 -17.71 -1.98
CA ILE A 150 -10.17 -17.10 -2.44
C ILE A 150 -10.29 -17.23 -3.96
N ILE A 151 -9.27 -16.79 -4.71
CA ILE A 151 -9.27 -16.86 -6.18
C ILE A 151 -9.51 -18.29 -6.67
N LYS A 152 -8.80 -19.26 -6.12
CA LYS A 152 -8.98 -20.68 -6.47
C LYS A 152 -10.38 -21.18 -6.17
N LEU A 153 -10.97 -20.73 -5.07
CA LEU A 153 -12.31 -21.14 -4.67
C LEU A 153 -13.38 -20.50 -5.57
N GLU A 154 -13.19 -19.26 -5.99
CA GLU A 154 -14.06 -18.57 -6.94
C GLU A 154 -14.05 -19.26 -8.31
N GLU A 155 -12.87 -19.60 -8.84
CA GLU A 155 -12.72 -20.39 -10.07
C GLU A 155 -13.45 -21.74 -9.96
N LYS A 156 -13.34 -22.39 -8.79
CA LYS A 156 -14.03 -23.65 -8.52
C LYS A 156 -15.55 -23.48 -8.47
N ILE A 157 -16.05 -22.42 -7.83
CA ILE A 157 -17.49 -22.10 -7.77
C ILE A 157 -18.03 -21.81 -9.17
N GLU A 158 -17.29 -21.10 -10.01
CA GLU A 158 -17.68 -20.90 -11.41
C GLU A 158 -17.77 -22.23 -12.16
N HIS A 159 -16.81 -23.13 -11.96
CA HIS A 159 -16.82 -24.44 -12.58
C HIS A 159 -18.02 -25.27 -12.10
N GLU A 160 -18.28 -25.32 -10.80
CA GLU A 160 -19.43 -26.00 -10.20
C GLU A 160 -20.76 -25.43 -10.73
N ASN A 161 -20.87 -24.11 -10.90
CA ASN A 161 -22.04 -23.48 -11.53
C ASN A 161 -22.24 -23.93 -12.98
N ARG A 162 -21.16 -24.02 -13.77
CA ARG A 162 -21.23 -24.51 -15.16
C ARG A 162 -21.71 -25.97 -15.22
N GLU A 163 -21.19 -26.82 -14.34
CA GLU A 163 -21.63 -28.23 -14.24
C GLU A 163 -23.12 -28.34 -13.87
N ILE A 164 -23.62 -27.48 -12.96
CA ILE A 164 -25.04 -27.45 -12.60
C ILE A 164 -25.91 -27.08 -13.81
N ILE A 165 -25.50 -26.08 -14.59
CA ILE A 165 -26.23 -25.67 -15.80
C ILE A 165 -26.27 -26.83 -16.80
N GLU A 166 -25.15 -27.53 -17.00
CA GLU A 166 -25.09 -28.67 -17.92
C GLU A 166 -25.95 -29.86 -17.45
N ALA A 167 -25.92 -30.18 -16.15
CA ALA A 167 -26.77 -31.20 -15.56
C ALA A 167 -28.26 -30.84 -15.66
N SER A 168 -28.59 -29.54 -15.55
CA SER A 168 -29.95 -29.03 -15.75
C SER A 168 -30.43 -29.23 -17.20
N LEU A 169 -29.58 -28.98 -18.19
CA LEU A 169 -29.90 -29.23 -19.60
C LEU A 169 -30.13 -30.73 -19.89
N LYS A 170 -29.41 -31.61 -19.18
CA LYS A 170 -29.55 -33.07 -19.27
C LYS A 170 -30.71 -33.63 -18.43
N ALA A 171 -31.42 -32.77 -17.68
CA ALA A 171 -32.47 -33.15 -16.73
C ALA A 171 -32.01 -34.18 -15.66
N ASP A 172 -30.73 -34.16 -15.29
CA ASP A 172 -30.16 -35.06 -14.27
C ASP A 172 -30.34 -34.47 -12.87
N GLY A 173 -31.49 -34.76 -12.26
CA GLY A 173 -31.85 -34.24 -10.93
C GLY A 173 -30.94 -34.70 -9.80
N GLU A 174 -30.29 -35.87 -9.93
CA GLU A 174 -29.41 -36.40 -8.89
C GLU A 174 -28.04 -35.70 -8.93
N ALA A 175 -27.49 -35.48 -10.13
CA ALA A 175 -26.29 -34.68 -10.32
C ALA A 175 -26.47 -33.23 -9.83
N ILE A 176 -27.60 -32.58 -10.15
CA ILE A 176 -27.91 -31.22 -9.71
C ILE A 176 -27.89 -31.12 -8.17
N LYS A 177 -28.49 -32.10 -7.48
CA LYS A 177 -28.53 -32.12 -6.01
C LYS A 177 -27.13 -32.22 -5.40
N ILE A 178 -26.27 -33.09 -5.93
CA ILE A 178 -24.89 -33.25 -5.46
C ILE A 178 -24.08 -31.98 -5.72
N LEU A 179 -24.18 -31.41 -6.92
CA LEU A 179 -23.44 -30.21 -7.31
C LEU A 179 -23.89 -28.97 -6.54
N THR A 180 -25.19 -28.83 -6.27
CA THR A 180 -25.72 -27.72 -5.46
C THR A 180 -25.18 -27.77 -4.04
N LYS A 181 -25.04 -28.98 -3.47
CA LYS A 181 -24.43 -29.15 -2.14
C LYS A 181 -22.95 -28.77 -2.15
N LYS A 182 -22.17 -29.25 -3.14
CA LYS A 182 -20.75 -28.87 -3.29
C LYS A 182 -20.60 -27.36 -3.42
N LEU A 183 -21.44 -26.72 -4.23
CA LEU A 183 -21.44 -25.27 -4.42
C LEU A 183 -21.75 -24.52 -3.13
N HIS A 184 -22.70 -25.01 -2.33
CA HIS A 184 -22.98 -24.44 -1.02
C HIS A 184 -21.77 -24.54 -0.08
N ASP A 185 -21.12 -25.71 -0.02
CA ASP A 185 -19.92 -25.92 0.80
C ASP A 185 -18.76 -25.02 0.35
N SER A 186 -18.54 -24.91 -0.97
CA SER A 186 -17.53 -24.01 -1.56
C SER A 186 -17.84 -22.54 -1.22
N LYS A 187 -19.10 -22.09 -1.34
CA LYS A 187 -19.49 -20.71 -0.96
C LYS A 187 -19.32 -20.45 0.54
N SER A 188 -19.72 -21.37 1.40
CA SER A 188 -19.52 -21.23 2.85
C SER A 188 -18.05 -21.12 3.22
N ARG A 189 -17.19 -21.88 2.52
CA ARG A 189 -15.75 -21.79 2.68
C ARG A 189 -15.21 -20.44 2.19
N LEU A 190 -15.73 -19.91 1.07
CA LEU A 190 -15.39 -18.58 0.57
C LEU A 190 -15.68 -17.49 1.61
N ASP A 191 -16.88 -17.50 2.20
CA ASP A 191 -17.29 -16.55 3.23
C ASP A 191 -16.35 -16.59 4.46
N SER A 192 -15.91 -17.80 4.85
CA SER A 192 -14.96 -17.98 5.95
C SER A 192 -13.57 -17.42 5.63
N LEU A 193 -13.14 -17.49 4.37
CA LEU A 193 -11.86 -16.93 3.94
C LEU A 193 -11.90 -15.40 3.87
N PHE A 194 -13.00 -14.81 3.40
CA PHE A 194 -13.19 -13.36 3.46
C PHE A 194 -13.19 -12.86 4.90
N SER A 195 -13.90 -13.55 5.81
CA SER A 195 -13.87 -13.21 7.25
C SER A 195 -12.46 -13.29 7.84
N LYS A 196 -11.67 -14.29 7.42
CA LYS A 196 -10.26 -14.43 7.84
C LYS A 196 -9.40 -13.29 7.28
N LEU A 197 -9.61 -12.91 6.02
CA LEU A 197 -8.91 -11.80 5.38
C LEU A 197 -9.19 -10.48 6.11
N ASP A 198 -10.45 -10.24 6.47
CA ASP A 198 -10.85 -9.06 7.25
C ASP A 198 -10.18 -9.02 8.62
N MET A 199 -10.15 -10.16 9.34
CA MET A 199 -9.43 -10.25 10.63
C MET A 199 -7.94 -9.95 10.48
N LEU A 200 -7.28 -10.49 9.44
CA LEU A 200 -5.86 -10.23 9.19
C LEU A 200 -5.60 -8.75 8.86
N ARG A 201 -6.49 -8.11 8.09
CA ARG A 201 -6.42 -6.68 7.79
C ARG A 201 -6.53 -5.83 9.06
N MET A 202 -7.49 -6.15 9.92
CA MET A 202 -7.65 -5.46 11.21
C MET A 202 -6.42 -5.66 12.12
N GLU A 203 -5.82 -6.85 12.13
CA GLU A 203 -4.61 -7.12 12.92
C GLU A 203 -3.39 -6.35 12.39
N ILE A 204 -3.26 -6.22 11.07
CA ILE A 204 -2.24 -5.38 10.42
C ILE A 204 -2.41 -3.92 10.81
N GLU A 205 -3.62 -3.38 10.71
CA GLU A 205 -3.91 -1.98 11.06
C GLU A 205 -3.59 -1.72 12.54
N GLY A 206 -4.02 -2.63 13.43
CA GLY A 206 -3.74 -2.56 14.85
C GLY A 206 -2.24 -2.58 15.17
N ARG A 207 -1.49 -3.55 14.61
CA ARG A 207 -0.03 -3.62 14.81
C ARG A 207 0.70 -2.42 14.22
N THR A 208 0.24 -1.90 13.09
CA THR A 208 0.84 -0.71 12.48
C THR A 208 0.78 0.47 13.43
N LYS A 209 -0.40 0.68 14.04
CA LYS A 209 -0.62 1.71 15.05
C LYS A 209 0.22 1.49 16.31
N GLU A 210 0.29 0.27 16.83
CA GLU A 210 1.16 -0.06 17.98
C GLU A 210 2.63 0.29 17.71
N PHE A 211 3.13 -0.02 16.51
CA PHE A 211 4.51 0.30 16.13
C PHE A 211 4.74 1.81 15.95
N GLU A 212 3.74 2.56 15.50
CA GLU A 212 3.80 4.02 15.43
C GLU A 212 3.85 4.63 16.83
N GLU A 213 2.98 4.19 17.75
CA GLU A 213 2.98 4.64 19.15
C GLU A 213 4.31 4.29 19.87
N GLU A 214 4.87 3.09 19.65
CA GLU A 214 6.19 2.73 20.19
C GLU A 214 7.33 3.59 19.60
N LEU A 215 7.23 3.97 18.32
CA LEU A 215 8.21 4.82 17.66
C LEU A 215 8.16 6.25 18.23
N GLU A 216 6.96 6.81 18.43
CA GLU A 216 6.74 8.11 19.06
C GLU A 216 7.24 8.12 20.53
N GLY A 217 7.03 7.02 21.27
CA GLY A 217 7.55 6.85 22.63
C GLY A 217 9.08 6.87 22.70
N LEU A 218 9.78 6.36 21.69
CA LEU A 218 11.24 6.41 21.56
C LEU A 218 11.76 7.77 21.07
N LEU A 219 10.89 8.64 20.57
CA LEU A 219 11.22 10.01 20.13
C LEU A 219 11.08 11.04 21.26
N THR A 220 10.33 10.72 22.31
CA THR A 220 10.01 11.60 23.45
C THR A 220 10.95 11.48 24.64
N VAL A 221 11.90 10.53 24.64
CA VAL A 221 12.93 10.30 25.69
C VAL A 221 14.32 10.79 25.27
#